data_AF-A0A7C1YTI9-F1
#
_entry.id   AF-A0A7C1YTI9-F1
#
_cell.length_a   1.000
_cell.length_b   1.000
_cell.length_c   1.000
_cell.angle_alpha   90.00
_cell.angle_beta   90.00
_cell.angle_gamma   90.00
#
_symmetry.space_group_name_H-M   'P 1'
#
loop_
_entity.id
_entity.type
_entity.pdbx_description
1 polymer ?
#
loop_
_entity_poly.entity_id
_entity_poly.type
_entity_poly.pdbx_seq_one_letter_code
_entity_poly.pdbx_strand_id
1 'polypeptide(L)'
;MTFNQTTRQSMLSYAAGTSTWASLHTSDPGETGASEASGGGYARVAITWGSPSGDSMVSGSLDFTAPAGTYTHIGYWTGNSGGTFKGKSELTPPIVLAATGAAHVSSITESLGECP
;
A
#
# COMPACT_ATOMS: atom_id res chain seq x y z
N MET A 1 16.76 -16.68 -13.49
CA MET A 1 16.63 -16.07 -14.84
C MET A 1 16.44 -14.58 -14.64
N THR A 2 17.44 -13.75 -14.94
CA THR A 2 17.33 -12.30 -14.74
C THR A 2 16.57 -11.70 -15.90
N PHE A 3 15.35 -11.22 -15.63
CA PHE A 3 14.61 -10.43 -16.61
C PHE A 3 15.38 -9.13 -16.92
N ASN A 4 15.35 -8.66 -18.17
CA ASN A 4 15.97 -7.38 -18.51
C ASN A 4 15.22 -6.22 -17.82
N GLN A 5 15.87 -5.07 -17.69
CA GLN A 5 15.32 -3.92 -16.94
C GLN A 5 13.95 -3.46 -17.48
N THR A 6 13.75 -3.49 -18.79
CA THR A 6 12.49 -3.09 -19.44
C THR A 6 11.34 -4.01 -19.07
N THR A 7 11.57 -5.32 -19.03
CA THR A 7 10.57 -6.31 -18.61
C THR A 7 10.21 -6.09 -17.14
N ARG A 8 11.18 -5.82 -16.27
CA ARG A 8 10.95 -5.58 -14.84
C ARG A 8 10.11 -4.32 -14.61
N GLN A 9 10.44 -3.22 -15.29
CA GLN A 9 9.62 -1.99 -15.25
C GLN A 9 8.19 -2.21 -15.76
N SER A 10 8.01 -3.07 -16.77
CA SER A 10 6.66 -3.41 -17.28
C SER A 10 5.83 -4.17 -16.25
N MET A 11 6.44 -5.11 -15.51
CA MET A 11 5.76 -5.82 -14.42
C MET A 11 5.40 -4.88 -13.27
N LEU A 12 6.30 -3.96 -12.92
CA LEU A 12 6.05 -2.94 -11.90
C LEU A 12 4.91 -1.99 -12.30
N SER A 13 4.89 -1.56 -13.57
CA SER A 13 3.81 -0.74 -14.13
C SER A 13 2.47 -1.47 -14.07
N TYR A 14 2.46 -2.77 -14.35
CA TYR A 14 1.26 -3.59 -14.25
C TYR A 14 0.79 -3.75 -12.80
N ALA A 15 1.71 -3.95 -11.85
CA ALA A 15 1.41 -3.99 -10.42
C ALA A 15 0.79 -2.65 -9.96
N ALA A 16 1.41 -1.52 -10.31
CA ALA A 16 0.87 -0.18 -10.03
C ALA A 16 -0.54 0.02 -10.62
N GLY A 17 -0.76 -0.43 -11.86
CA GLY A 17 -2.05 -0.31 -12.54
C GLY A 17 -3.17 -1.15 -11.92
N THR A 18 -2.83 -2.18 -11.14
CA THR A 18 -3.82 -3.01 -10.44
C THR A 18 -3.94 -2.67 -8.95
N SER A 19 -2.89 -2.13 -8.33
CA SER A 19 -2.86 -1.67 -6.93
C SER A 19 -3.22 -0.19 -6.84
N THR A 20 -4.44 0.18 -7.21
CA THR A 20 -4.84 1.59 -7.30
C THR A 20 -5.38 2.18 -5.99
N TRP A 21 -5.65 1.34 -4.98
CA TRP A 21 -6.21 1.77 -3.69
C TRP A 21 -5.38 1.22 -2.54
N ALA A 22 -5.15 2.06 -1.53
CA ALA A 22 -4.50 1.68 -0.29
C ALA A 22 -5.49 1.62 0.86
N SER A 23 -5.25 0.71 1.80
CA SER A 23 -5.97 0.53 3.05
C SER A 23 -5.02 0.49 4.24
N LEU A 24 -5.46 0.93 5.42
CA LEU A 24 -4.69 0.83 6.66
C LEU A 24 -5.07 -0.42 7.44
N HIS A 25 -4.08 -1.10 8.01
CA HIS A 25 -4.26 -2.31 8.81
C HIS A 25 -3.53 -2.22 10.15
N THR A 26 -4.20 -2.69 11.21
CA THR A 26 -3.66 -2.67 12.58
C THR A 26 -2.75 -3.86 12.89
N SER A 27 -2.89 -4.93 12.11
CA SER A 27 -2.06 -6.14 12.18
C SER A 27 -1.75 -6.64 10.77
N ASP A 28 -1.07 -7.77 10.67
CA ASP A 28 -0.75 -8.39 9.39
C ASP A 28 -2.05 -8.72 8.62
N PRO A 29 -2.24 -8.16 7.41
CA PRO A 29 -3.42 -8.42 6.59
C PRO A 29 -3.44 -9.79 5.91
N GLY A 30 -2.35 -10.55 5.98
CA GLY A 30 -2.16 -11.80 5.24
C GLY A 30 -2.35 -11.59 3.74
N GLU A 31 -3.00 -12.55 3.08
CA GLU A 31 -3.33 -12.49 1.65
C GLU A 31 -4.76 -12.03 1.36
N THR A 32 -5.55 -11.77 2.41
CA THR A 32 -6.99 -11.48 2.27
C THR A 32 -7.36 -10.05 2.64
N GLY A 33 -6.42 -9.26 3.18
CA GLY A 33 -6.71 -7.92 3.69
C GLY A 33 -7.36 -7.93 5.07
N ALA A 34 -7.00 -8.88 5.94
CA ALA A 34 -7.50 -8.94 7.31
C ALA A 34 -7.09 -7.71 8.14
N SER A 35 -7.77 -7.44 9.26
CA SER A 35 -7.41 -6.35 10.19
C SER A 35 -7.43 -4.94 9.58
N GLU A 36 -8.25 -4.71 8.55
CA GLU A 36 -8.46 -3.39 7.96
C GLU A 36 -9.10 -2.43 8.98
N ALA A 37 -8.63 -1.18 9.01
CA ALA A 37 -9.20 -0.11 9.81
C ALA A 37 -10.68 0.07 9.47
N SER A 38 -11.52 0.36 10.46
CA SER A 38 -12.93 0.68 10.24
C SER A 38 -13.44 1.68 11.27
N GLY A 39 -14.40 2.51 10.85
CA GLY A 39 -14.93 3.60 11.67
C GLY A 39 -14.12 4.90 11.55
N GLY A 40 -14.48 5.93 12.34
CA GLY A 40 -13.74 7.20 12.38
C GLY A 40 -13.68 8.00 11.07
N GLY A 41 -14.53 7.70 10.08
CA GLY A 41 -14.46 8.33 8.76
C GLY A 41 -13.46 7.68 7.80
N TYR A 42 -12.94 6.50 8.13
CA TYR A 42 -12.00 5.77 7.31
C TYR A 42 -12.58 5.36 5.95
N ALA A 43 -11.81 5.64 4.91
CA ALA A 43 -12.01 5.22 3.54
C ALA A 43 -10.66 4.86 2.91
N ARG A 44 -10.67 3.96 1.93
CA ARG A 44 -9.49 3.64 1.14
C ARG A 44 -9.08 4.86 0.33
N VAL A 45 -7.77 5.07 0.20
CA VAL A 45 -7.22 6.24 -0.50
C VAL A 45 -6.64 5.77 -1.83
N ALA A 46 -6.91 6.52 -2.89
CA ALA A 46 -6.33 6.23 -4.20
C ALA A 46 -4.82 6.46 -4.19
N ILE A 47 -4.06 5.49 -4.69
CA ILE A 47 -2.61 5.56 -4.76
C ILE A 47 -2.19 6.16 -6.08
N THR A 48 -1.33 7.16 -6.01
CA THR A 48 -0.62 7.65 -7.19
C THR A 48 0.79 7.05 -7.16
N TRP A 49 1.02 6.05 -8.00
CA TRP A 49 2.35 5.48 -8.18
C TRP A 49 3.20 6.38 -9.08
N GLY A 50 4.46 6.57 -8.70
CA GLY A 50 5.46 7.16 -9.57
C GLY A 50 5.83 6.22 -10.72
N SER A 51 6.53 6.76 -11.72
CA SER A 51 7.09 5.92 -12.78
C SER A 51 8.11 4.94 -12.19
N PRO A 52 8.04 3.65 -12.53
CA PRO A 52 9.05 2.69 -12.09
C PRO A 52 10.43 3.07 -12.62
N SER A 53 11.45 2.87 -11.80
CA SER A 53 12.84 3.16 -12.12
C SER A 53 13.72 1.99 -11.67
N GLY A 54 14.39 1.36 -12.63
CA GLY A 54 15.13 0.13 -12.39
C GLY A 54 14.22 -1.02 -11.97
N ASP A 55 14.24 -1.35 -10.68
CA ASP A 55 13.57 -2.49 -10.06
C ASP A 55 12.53 -2.08 -9.01
N SER A 56 12.36 -0.77 -8.81
CA SER A 56 11.51 -0.21 -7.76
C SER A 56 10.62 0.91 -8.27
N MET A 57 9.50 1.12 -7.60
CA MET A 57 8.61 2.25 -7.77
C MET A 57 8.26 2.82 -6.41
N VAL A 58 7.98 4.12 -6.38
CA VAL A 58 7.65 4.83 -5.15
C VAL A 58 6.26 5.44 -5.31
N SER A 59 5.38 5.25 -4.34
CA SER A 59 4.09 5.94 -4.29
C SER A 59 4.26 7.38 -3.81
N GLY A 60 3.33 8.24 -4.19
CA GLY A 60 3.13 9.51 -3.51
C GLY A 60 2.73 9.33 -2.04
N SER A 61 2.71 10.45 -1.32
CA SER A 61 2.20 10.50 0.04
C SER A 61 0.70 10.21 0.06
N LEU A 62 0.25 9.44 1.05
CA LEU A 62 -1.15 9.06 1.23
C LEU A 62 -1.64 9.56 2.59
N ASP A 63 -2.79 10.24 2.57
CA ASP A 63 -3.42 10.79 3.77
C ASP A 63 -4.72 10.04 4.05
N PHE A 64 -4.73 9.26 5.13
CA PHE A 64 -5.92 8.52 5.56
C PHE A 64 -6.55 9.23 6.74
N THR A 65 -7.89 9.23 6.83
CA THR A 65 -8.56 9.52 8.10
C THR A 65 -8.87 8.20 8.77
N ALA A 66 -8.42 7.98 10.01
CA ALA A 66 -8.65 6.72 10.71
C ALA A 66 -8.88 6.96 12.21
N PRO A 67 -9.58 6.06 12.92
CA PRO A 67 -9.77 6.17 14.36
C PRO A 67 -8.44 5.98 15.12
N ALA A 68 -8.47 6.29 16.41
CA ALA A 68 -7.35 6.04 17.30
C ALA A 68 -6.94 4.55 17.26
N GLY A 69 -5.65 4.29 17.08
CA GLY A 69 -5.13 2.95 16.90
C GLY A 69 -3.69 2.96 16.39
N THR A 70 -3.09 1.77 16.38
CA THR A 70 -1.76 1.53 15.83
C THR A 70 -1.90 0.82 14.49
N TYR A 71 -1.42 1.45 13.42
CA TYR A 71 -1.41 0.91 12.07
C TYR A 71 0.00 0.49 11.70
N THR A 72 0.15 -0.79 11.38
CA THR A 72 1.44 -1.43 11.13
C THR A 72 1.64 -1.80 9.67
N HIS A 73 0.55 -1.92 8.91
CA HIS A 73 0.59 -2.36 7.52
C HIS A 73 -0.36 -1.53 6.65
N ILE A 74 0.00 -1.40 5.37
CA ILE A 74 -0.89 -0.93 4.31
C ILE A 74 -1.22 -2.10 3.40
N GLY A 75 -2.48 -2.20 3.01
CA GLY A 75 -2.97 -3.16 2.03
C GLY A 75 -3.22 -2.48 0.69
N TYR A 76 -3.03 -3.23 -0.39
CA TYR A 76 -3.27 -2.78 -1.76
C TYR A 76 -4.50 -3.47 -2.35
N TRP A 77 -5.37 -2.68 -2.97
CA TRP A 77 -6.63 -3.12 -3.53
C TRP A 77 -6.84 -2.60 -4.95
N THR A 78 -7.62 -3.35 -5.71
CA THR A 78 -8.09 -2.95 -7.05
C THR A 78 -9.31 -2.02 -7.02
N GLY A 79 -9.90 -1.77 -5.85
CA GLY A 79 -11.15 -1.03 -5.71
C GLY A 79 -11.31 -0.30 -4.37
N ASN A 80 -12.06 0.79 -4.40
CA ASN A 80 -12.36 1.65 -3.26
C ASN A 80 -13.21 0.94 -2.18
N SER A 81 -14.17 0.13 -2.62
CA SER A 81 -15.01 -0.68 -1.75
C SER A 81 -15.32 -1.99 -2.48
N GLY A 82 -14.93 -3.11 -1.87
CA GLY A 82 -14.76 -4.36 -2.62
C GLY A 82 -13.59 -4.29 -3.61
N GLY A 83 -13.13 -5.45 -4.08
CA GLY A 83 -11.95 -5.57 -4.93
C GLY A 83 -11.07 -6.74 -4.50
N THR A 84 -10.03 -7.00 -5.27
CA THR A 84 -9.06 -8.06 -4.95
C THR A 84 -7.89 -7.46 -4.19
N PHE A 85 -7.54 -8.06 -3.06
CA PHE A 85 -6.31 -7.75 -2.33
C PHE A 85 -5.11 -8.18 -3.17
N LYS A 86 -4.19 -7.26 -3.43
CA LYS A 86 -3.02 -7.49 -4.28
C LYS A 86 -1.74 -7.69 -3.50
N GLY A 87 -1.65 -7.11 -2.31
CA GLY A 87 -0.47 -7.21 -1.48
C GLY A 87 -0.54 -6.29 -0.28
N LYS A 88 0.55 -6.32 0.48
CA LYS A 88 0.75 -5.49 1.67
C LYS A 88 2.13 -4.87 1.65
N SER A 89 2.26 -3.74 2.30
CA SER A 89 3.54 -3.17 2.70
C SER A 89 3.54 -2.92 4.20
N GLU A 90 4.67 -3.20 4.85
CA GLU A 90 4.89 -2.89 6.26
C GLU A 90 5.18 -1.40 6.43
N LEU A 91 4.69 -0.80 7.52
CA LEU A 91 4.97 0.58 7.89
C LEU A 91 6.00 0.58 8.99
N THR A 92 7.20 1.03 8.65
CA THR A 92 8.30 1.19 9.60
C THR A 92 8.78 2.65 9.55
N PRO A 93 8.51 3.46 10.59
CA PRO A 93 7.79 3.14 11.83
C PRO A 93 6.26 3.02 11.64
N PRO A 94 5.55 2.29 12.53
CA PRO A 94 4.10 2.21 12.50
C PRO A 94 3.47 3.57 12.82
N ILE A 95 2.28 3.81 12.26
CA ILE A 95 1.52 5.03 12.53
C ILE A 95 0.67 4.82 13.78
N VAL A 96 0.85 5.68 14.78
CA VAL A 96 0.05 5.67 16.01
C VAL A 96 -0.82 6.90 16.05
N LEU A 97 -2.14 6.70 16.02
CA LEU A 97 -3.13 7.76 16.19
C LEU A 97 -3.68 7.73 17.62
N ALA A 98 -3.47 8.81 18.37
CA ALA A 98 -3.99 8.94 19.74
C ALA A 98 -5.48 9.31 19.80
N ALA A 99 -6.03 9.84 18.70
CA ALA A 99 -7.44 10.17 18.49
C ALA A 99 -7.76 9.97 17.00
N THR A 100 -9.04 9.95 16.64
CA THR A 100 -9.44 9.96 15.22
C THR A 100 -8.78 11.14 14.51
N GLY A 101 -8.05 10.88 13.42
CA GLY A 101 -7.26 11.91 12.76
C GLY A 101 -6.61 11.43 11.47
N ALA A 102 -5.76 12.29 10.92
CA ALA A 102 -5.02 12.03 9.69
C ALA A 102 -3.79 11.14 9.97
N ALA A 103 -3.76 9.96 9.38
CA ALA A 103 -2.59 9.11 9.26
C ALA A 103 -1.86 9.46 7.94
N HIS A 104 -0.71 10.13 8.09
CA HIS A 104 0.15 10.52 6.98
C HIS A 104 1.15 9.41 6.67
N VAL A 105 1.12 8.90 5.44
CA VAL A 105 2.05 7.89 4.93
C VAL A 105 2.93 8.58 3.90
N SER A 106 4.20 8.83 4.22
CA SER A 106 5.08 9.72 3.43
C SER A 106 5.37 9.21 2.02
N SER A 107 5.58 7.92 1.85
CA SER A 107 5.79 7.26 0.55
C SER A 107 5.99 5.77 0.80
N ILE A 108 5.54 4.92 -0.12
CA ILE A 108 5.76 3.48 -0.05
C ILE A 108 6.62 3.06 -1.24
N THR A 109 7.67 2.29 -0.97
CA THR A 109 8.57 1.78 -2.00
C THR A 109 8.24 0.33 -2.26
N GLU A 110 7.74 0.04 -3.46
CA GLU A 110 7.53 -1.32 -3.95
C GLU A 110 8.71 -1.71 -4.84
N SER A 111 9.28 -2.89 -4.59
CA SER A 111 10.39 -3.42 -5.38
C SER A 111 10.04 -4.83 -5.84
N LEU A 112 10.38 -5.17 -7.09
CA LEU A 112 10.46 -6.58 -7.48
C LEU A 112 11.72 -7.13 -6.83
N GLY A 113 11.57 -7.71 -5.63
CA GLY A 113 12.66 -8.41 -4.97
C GLY A 113 13.32 -9.39 -5.95
N GLU A 114 14.66 -9.42 -5.94
CA GLU A 114 15.40 -10.43 -6.67
C GLU A 114 14.98 -11.81 -6.13
N CYS A 115 14.38 -12.64 -6.98
CA CYS A 115 14.14 -14.05 -6.62
C CYS A 115 15.52 -14.71 -6.46
N PRO A 116 15.87 -15.24 -5.27
CA PRO A 116 17.19 -15.81 -5.01
C PRO A 116 17.51 -17.00 -5.94
#